data_AF-A0A8T0VJZ7-F1
#
_entry.id   AF-A0A8T0VJZ7-F1
#
_cell.length_a   1.000
_cell.length_b   1.000
_cell.length_c   1.000
_cell.angle_alpha   90.00
_cell.angle_beta   90.00
_cell.angle_gamma   90.00
#
_symmetry.space_group_name_H-M   'P 1'
#
loop_
_entity.id
_entity.type
_entity.pdbx_description
1 polymer ?
#
loop_
_entity_poly.entity_id
_entity_poly.type
_entity_poly.pdbx_seq_one_letter_code
_entity_poly.pdbx_strand_id
1 'polypeptide(L)'
;MLQQLEMLSEARYMHDTFRYQSHSEKDTKDQIVSHSFSLSKVNYQKGICSSNRKTLILEQLQEALDNLNCMILDMKELVVFMSSYPHLYRQPYSMHLLLGNCMFGRQMEAELVLNFLLHTQPHGAEELEVLPVVGPGRVGKTTLVTHVCNDERVRGHFSEIMFLSDHDLKDENLSYIGERCVKKYQTSMLNKHGRMLVIVEVAGDINIDEWKRFYAASKWCMRNGSKFIITSRSDKITKLGTVRAVTMKYLSDEAYWYFFKTLTFGSTDPMMHQRMAYLAMEIARMMNQCLLGATGTICVLMNNFDIRYWCKVLTFLRGLVKWYDSKFGEDPCDALNQNRSAHLWRMESHF
;
A
#
# COMPACT_ATOMS: atom_id res chain seq x y z
N MET A 1 25.41 -8.29 -8.76
CA MET A 1 24.18 -9.10 -8.78
C MET A 1 22.92 -8.25 -8.86
N LEU A 2 22.68 -7.29 -7.93
CA LEU A 2 21.49 -6.41 -7.97
C LEU A 2 21.39 -5.55 -9.26
N GLN A 3 22.48 -4.91 -9.68
CA GLN A 3 22.52 -4.13 -10.93
C GLN A 3 22.19 -4.95 -12.19
N GLN A 4 22.59 -6.23 -12.22
CA GLN A 4 22.29 -7.12 -13.35
C GLN A 4 20.80 -7.50 -13.38
N LEU A 5 20.17 -7.66 -12.22
CA LEU A 5 18.72 -7.90 -12.11
C LEU A 5 17.91 -6.67 -12.53
N GLU A 6 18.39 -5.48 -12.14
CA GLU A 6 17.78 -4.20 -12.53
C GLU A 6 17.83 -4.01 -14.06
N MET A 7 19.00 -4.17 -14.68
CA MET A 7 19.15 -4.15 -16.14
C MET A 7 18.28 -5.20 -16.86
N LEU A 8 18.16 -6.41 -16.31
CA LEU A 8 17.29 -7.45 -16.87
C LEU A 8 15.80 -7.09 -16.75
N SER A 9 15.41 -6.41 -15.67
CA SER A 9 14.04 -5.93 -15.48
C SER A 9 13.68 -4.82 -16.46
N GLU A 10 14.60 -3.88 -16.69
CA GLU A 10 14.47 -2.81 -17.69
C GLU A 10 14.37 -3.36 -19.10
N ALA A 11 15.27 -4.26 -19.50
CA ALA A 11 15.24 -4.88 -20.82
C ALA A 11 13.93 -5.63 -21.07
N ARG A 12 13.43 -6.36 -20.07
CA ARG A 12 12.14 -7.06 -20.14
C ARG A 12 10.95 -6.10 -20.22
N TYR A 13 10.98 -5.02 -19.45
CA TYR A 13 9.94 -3.99 -19.46
C TYR A 13 9.86 -3.25 -20.80
N MET A 14 11.00 -2.84 -21.36
CA MET A 14 11.05 -2.21 -22.69
C MET A 14 10.51 -3.15 -23.77
N HIS A 15 10.93 -4.41 -23.74
CA HIS A 15 10.49 -5.42 -24.67
C HIS A 15 8.98 -5.71 -24.55
N ASP A 16 8.45 -5.83 -23.33
CA ASP A 16 7.01 -5.95 -23.08
C ASP A 16 6.24 -4.72 -23.59
N THR A 17 6.74 -3.52 -23.32
CA THR A 17 6.12 -2.25 -23.75
C THR A 17 6.00 -2.20 -25.27
N PHE A 18 7.10 -2.41 -25.99
CA PHE A 18 7.10 -2.42 -27.46
C PHE A 18 6.14 -3.47 -28.02
N ARG A 19 6.17 -4.68 -27.44
CA ARG A 19 5.36 -5.81 -27.89
C ARG A 19 3.87 -5.56 -27.70
N TYR A 20 3.44 -5.15 -26.50
CA TYR A 20 2.01 -4.95 -26.22
C TYR A 20 1.46 -3.69 -26.91
N GLN A 21 2.29 -2.69 -27.19
CA GLN A 21 1.88 -1.48 -27.90
C GLN A 21 1.62 -1.74 -29.40
N SER A 22 2.41 -2.61 -30.05
CA SER A 22 2.24 -2.95 -31.48
C SER A 22 0.92 -3.65 -31.84
N HIS A 23 0.24 -4.27 -30.86
CA HIS A 23 -1.07 -4.92 -31.06
C HIS A 23 -2.27 -3.97 -30.88
N SER A 24 -2.06 -2.77 -30.33
CA SER A 24 -3.06 -1.71 -30.37
C SER A 24 -3.31 -1.20 -31.79
N GLU A 25 -2.30 -1.21 -32.65
CA GLU A 25 -2.38 -0.62 -34.00
C GLU A 25 -2.96 -1.58 -35.06
N LYS A 26 -2.80 -2.90 -34.89
CA LYS A 26 -3.30 -3.88 -35.87
C LYS A 26 -4.82 -4.10 -35.84
N ASP A 27 -5.45 -3.91 -34.68
CA ASP A 27 -6.85 -4.30 -34.47
C ASP A 27 -7.80 -3.13 -34.20
N THR A 28 -7.36 -1.87 -34.34
CA THR A 28 -8.28 -0.70 -34.32
C THR A 28 -9.28 -0.70 -35.48
N LYS A 29 -9.16 -1.63 -36.43
CA LYS A 29 -10.13 -1.82 -37.52
C LYS A 29 -11.29 -2.73 -37.18
N ASP A 30 -11.18 -3.63 -36.21
CA ASP A 30 -12.26 -4.57 -35.88
C ASP A 30 -12.69 -4.46 -34.41
N GLN A 31 -13.89 -3.89 -34.25
CA GLN A 31 -14.73 -3.95 -33.05
C GLN A 31 -14.30 -3.09 -31.85
N ILE A 32 -14.54 -1.78 -31.99
CA ILE A 32 -14.94 -0.93 -30.87
C ILE A 32 -16.39 -0.51 -31.12
N VAL A 33 -17.34 -1.35 -30.68
CA VAL A 33 -18.68 -0.83 -30.37
C VAL A 33 -18.53 -0.10 -29.05
N SER A 34 -18.15 1.17 -29.15
CA SER A 34 -18.14 2.11 -28.04
C SER A 34 -19.58 2.39 -27.66
N HIS A 35 -20.11 1.66 -26.68
CA HIS A 35 -21.16 2.24 -25.85
C HIS A 35 -20.47 3.29 -24.97
N SER A 36 -20.35 4.49 -25.51
CA SER A 36 -19.98 5.68 -24.77
C SER A 36 -21.06 5.92 -23.72
N PHE A 37 -20.77 5.63 -22.45
CA PHE A 37 -21.58 6.12 -21.36
C PHE A 37 -21.31 7.62 -21.22
N SER A 38 -22.24 8.40 -21.77
CA SER A 38 -22.21 9.86 -21.76
C SER A 38 -22.35 10.37 -20.33
N LEU A 39 -21.24 10.77 -19.71
CA LEU A 39 -21.26 11.65 -18.54
C LEU A 39 -21.72 13.03 -19.02
N SER A 40 -22.89 13.45 -18.56
CA SER A 40 -23.49 14.74 -18.88
C SER A 40 -22.58 15.88 -18.43
N LYS A 41 -21.96 16.59 -19.39
CA LYS A 41 -21.30 17.88 -19.16
C LYS A 41 -22.34 18.91 -18.74
N VAL A 42 -22.19 19.49 -17.56
CA VAL A 42 -22.95 20.68 -17.16
C VAL A 42 -22.01 21.88 -17.06
N ASN A 43 -22.35 22.93 -17.81
CA ASN A 43 -21.55 24.14 -18.00
C ASN A 43 -21.55 25.05 -16.77
N TYR A 44 -20.40 25.72 -16.56
CA TYR A 44 -20.21 26.78 -15.58
C TYR A 44 -20.79 28.11 -16.07
N GLN A 45 -21.61 28.77 -15.24
CA GLN A 45 -21.70 30.23 -15.28
C GLN A 45 -21.92 30.82 -13.89
N LYS A 46 -21.04 31.75 -13.53
CA LYS A 46 -20.99 32.51 -12.26
C LYS A 46 -22.12 33.54 -12.20
N GLY A 47 -22.76 33.68 -11.03
CA GLY A 47 -23.63 34.79 -10.66
C GLY A 47 -23.75 34.95 -9.15
N ILE A 48 -23.63 36.18 -8.67
CA ILE A 48 -23.42 36.65 -7.27
C ILE A 48 -24.74 36.62 -6.45
N CYS A 49 -24.73 36.20 -5.17
CA CYS A 49 -25.14 36.99 -3.96
C CYS A 49 -25.32 36.17 -2.65
N SER A 50 -25.29 36.90 -1.53
CA SER A 50 -24.90 36.54 -0.15
C SER A 50 -25.85 35.69 0.73
N SER A 51 -26.88 35.04 0.17
CA SER A 51 -27.74 34.06 0.90
C SER A 51 -27.40 32.59 0.58
N ASN A 52 -26.59 32.39 -0.47
CA ASN A 52 -26.48 31.12 -1.18
C ASN A 52 -25.53 30.09 -0.56
N ARG A 53 -24.79 30.37 0.52
CA ARG A 53 -23.82 29.38 1.05
C ARG A 53 -24.48 28.10 1.55
N LYS A 54 -25.61 28.19 2.27
CA LYS A 54 -26.30 27.01 2.80
C LYS A 54 -26.93 26.18 1.68
N THR A 55 -27.53 26.84 0.69
CA THR A 55 -28.13 26.21 -0.50
C THR A 55 -27.06 25.55 -1.35
N LEU A 56 -25.92 26.23 -1.57
CA LEU A 56 -24.78 25.69 -2.31
C LEU A 56 -24.15 24.47 -1.59
N ILE A 57 -24.06 24.49 -0.26
CA ILE A 57 -23.56 23.35 0.53
C ILE A 57 -24.54 22.16 0.44
N LEU A 58 -25.86 22.41 0.49
CA LEU A 58 -26.87 21.37 0.34
C LEU A 58 -26.87 20.76 -1.07
N GLU A 59 -26.74 21.58 -2.11
CA GLU A 59 -26.59 21.11 -3.50
C GLU A 59 -25.32 20.28 -3.67
N GLN A 60 -24.18 20.73 -3.11
CA GLN A 60 -22.93 19.97 -3.14
C GLN A 60 -23.02 18.64 -2.38
N LEU A 61 -23.72 18.59 -1.25
CA LEU A 61 -23.94 17.37 -0.49
C LEU A 61 -24.87 16.40 -1.23
N GLN A 62 -25.95 16.91 -1.82
CA GLN A 62 -26.89 16.10 -2.60
C GLN A 62 -26.19 15.52 -3.84
N GLU A 63 -25.41 16.35 -4.54
CA GLU A 63 -24.61 15.90 -5.68
C GLU A 63 -23.56 14.87 -5.26
N ALA A 64 -22.89 15.04 -4.12
CA ALA A 64 -21.96 14.05 -3.58
C ALA A 64 -22.67 12.72 -3.26
N LEU A 65 -23.89 12.79 -2.71
CA LEU A 65 -24.70 11.63 -2.39
C LEU A 65 -25.18 10.88 -3.64
N ASP A 66 -25.62 11.60 -4.67
CA ASP A 66 -26.03 11.02 -5.94
C ASP A 66 -24.85 10.35 -6.66
N ASN A 67 -23.67 11.00 -6.63
CA ASN A 67 -22.44 10.41 -7.16
C ASN A 67 -22.02 9.14 -6.41
N LEU A 68 -22.11 9.14 -5.07
CA LEU A 68 -21.85 7.95 -4.26
C LEU A 68 -22.84 6.82 -4.58
N ASN A 69 -24.12 7.14 -4.78
CA ASN A 69 -25.13 6.17 -5.16
C ASN A 69 -24.83 5.57 -6.54
N CYS A 70 -24.44 6.37 -7.53
CA CYS A 70 -23.98 5.88 -8.83
C CYS A 70 -22.78 4.93 -8.69
N MET A 71 -21.78 5.27 -7.87
CA MET A 71 -20.65 4.37 -7.62
C MET A 71 -21.04 3.06 -6.95
N ILE A 72 -21.95 3.12 -5.96
CA ILE A 72 -22.44 1.92 -5.28
C ILE A 72 -23.20 1.04 -6.27
N LEU A 73 -23.97 1.63 -7.20
CA LEU A 73 -24.65 0.89 -8.27
C LEU A 73 -23.64 0.27 -9.23
N ASP A 74 -22.64 1.03 -9.70
CA ASP A 74 -21.58 0.53 -10.58
C ASP A 74 -20.76 -0.59 -9.90
N MET A 75 -20.48 -0.45 -8.61
CA MET A 75 -19.76 -1.45 -7.82
C MET A 75 -20.63 -2.71 -7.61
N LYS A 76 -21.93 -2.56 -7.36
CA LYS A 76 -22.87 -3.69 -7.30
C LYS A 76 -22.93 -4.41 -8.63
N GLU A 77 -23.02 -3.70 -9.74
CA GLU A 77 -23.01 -4.29 -11.07
C GLU A 77 -21.69 -5.02 -11.34
N LEU A 78 -20.57 -4.43 -10.96
CA LEU A 78 -19.25 -5.06 -11.04
C LEU A 78 -19.19 -6.34 -10.19
N VAL A 79 -19.71 -6.34 -8.96
CA VAL A 79 -19.74 -7.52 -8.08
C VAL A 79 -20.65 -8.63 -8.63
N VAL A 80 -21.83 -8.29 -9.14
CA VAL A 80 -22.73 -9.25 -9.81
C VAL A 80 -22.05 -9.84 -11.03
N PHE A 81 -21.40 -9.00 -11.83
CA PHE A 81 -20.62 -9.42 -12.98
C PHE A 81 -19.46 -10.33 -12.57
N MET A 82 -18.70 -10.01 -11.52
CA MET A 82 -17.65 -10.89 -10.96
C MET A 82 -18.17 -12.26 -10.56
N SER A 83 -19.34 -12.29 -9.92
CA SER A 83 -19.97 -13.53 -9.44
C SER A 83 -20.47 -14.41 -10.59
N SER A 84 -20.68 -13.84 -11.78
CA SER A 84 -21.16 -14.59 -12.95
C SER A 84 -20.07 -15.33 -13.74
N TYR A 85 -18.79 -15.06 -13.48
CA TYR A 85 -17.69 -15.75 -14.15
C TYR A 85 -17.17 -16.93 -13.31
N PRO A 86 -17.02 -18.13 -13.90
CA PRO A 86 -16.50 -19.28 -13.18
C PRO A 86 -15.06 -19.02 -12.75
N HIS A 87 -14.79 -19.20 -11.46
CA HIS A 87 -13.43 -19.11 -10.92
C HIS A 87 -12.61 -20.28 -11.44
N LEU A 88 -11.54 -19.97 -12.17
CA LEU A 88 -10.53 -20.98 -12.47
C LEU A 88 -9.66 -21.14 -11.22
N TYR A 89 -9.83 -22.26 -10.50
CA TYR A 89 -8.92 -22.62 -9.42
C TYR A 89 -7.52 -22.81 -9.99
N ARG A 90 -6.59 -21.97 -9.58
CA ARG A 90 -5.20 -22.08 -10.00
C ARG A 90 -4.24 -22.11 -8.83
N GLN A 91 -3.23 -22.97 -8.92
CA GLN A 91 -2.09 -22.96 -8.02
C GLN A 91 -1.29 -21.65 -8.17
N PRO A 92 -1.05 -20.90 -7.08
CA PRO A 92 -0.27 -19.69 -7.12
C PRO A 92 1.23 -20.02 -7.03
N TYR A 93 1.89 -20.36 -8.14
CA TYR A 93 3.35 -20.51 -8.12
C TYR A 93 4.02 -20.02 -9.41
N SER A 94 4.58 -18.82 -9.32
CA SER A 94 5.90 -18.56 -9.89
C SER A 94 6.89 -18.71 -8.72
N MET A 95 7.80 -19.69 -8.77
CA MET A 95 8.85 -19.89 -7.75
C MET A 95 9.67 -18.61 -7.48
N HIS A 96 9.58 -17.60 -8.35
CA HIS A 96 10.24 -16.30 -8.22
C HIS A 96 9.65 -15.40 -7.12
N LEU A 97 8.38 -15.56 -6.73
CA LEU A 97 7.78 -14.86 -5.58
C LEU A 97 7.95 -15.61 -4.25
N LEU A 98 8.39 -16.88 -4.33
CA LEU A 98 8.59 -17.78 -3.19
C LEU A 98 10.08 -18.04 -2.92
N LEU A 99 10.94 -17.09 -3.29
CA LEU A 99 12.30 -17.06 -2.77
C LEU A 99 12.23 -16.68 -1.29
N GLY A 100 12.44 -17.68 -0.44
CA GLY A 100 12.25 -17.71 1.02
C GLY A 100 12.27 -16.37 1.73
N ASN A 101 11.15 -16.01 2.34
CA ASN A 101 10.98 -14.84 3.22
C ASN A 101 11.62 -13.54 2.69
N CYS A 102 11.72 -13.34 1.37
CA CYS A 102 12.26 -12.12 0.77
C CYS A 102 11.12 -11.29 0.19
N MET A 103 10.96 -10.05 0.67
CA MET A 103 9.97 -9.12 0.10
C MET A 103 10.45 -8.59 -1.26
N PHE A 104 9.60 -8.74 -2.29
CA PHE A 104 9.91 -8.29 -3.65
C PHE A 104 10.25 -6.79 -3.70
N GLY A 105 11.39 -6.47 -4.32
CA GLY A 105 11.87 -5.09 -4.52
C GLY A 105 12.22 -4.34 -3.25
N ARG A 106 12.30 -5.03 -2.09
CA ARG A 106 12.56 -4.44 -0.77
C ARG A 106 13.67 -5.14 0.00
N GLN A 107 14.53 -5.87 -0.71
CA GLN A 107 15.54 -6.72 -0.07
C GLN A 107 16.54 -5.89 0.74
N MET A 108 16.99 -4.76 0.19
CA MET A 108 17.91 -3.87 0.90
C MET A 108 17.25 -3.24 2.13
N GLU A 109 16.03 -2.72 2.01
CA GLU A 109 15.31 -2.13 3.14
C GLU A 109 15.01 -3.18 4.22
N ALA A 110 14.64 -4.40 3.83
CA ALA A 110 14.38 -5.50 4.76
C ALA A 110 15.64 -5.91 5.52
N GLU A 111 16.78 -6.00 4.83
CA GLU A 111 18.07 -6.30 5.43
C GLU A 111 18.54 -5.20 6.39
N LEU A 112 18.34 -3.92 6.04
CA LEU A 112 18.63 -2.80 6.94
C LEU A 112 17.82 -2.86 8.24
N VAL A 113 16.51 -3.10 8.13
CA VAL A 113 15.62 -3.22 9.30
C VAL A 113 16.00 -4.46 10.12
N LEU A 114 16.28 -5.59 9.47
CA LEU A 114 16.68 -6.83 10.13
C LEU A 114 18.00 -6.67 10.90
N ASN A 115 19.02 -6.07 10.27
CA ASN A 115 20.31 -5.80 10.89
C ASN A 115 20.15 -4.88 12.11
N PHE A 116 19.33 -3.83 11.99
CA PHE A 116 18.96 -2.96 13.10
C PHE A 116 18.21 -3.70 14.22
N LEU A 117 17.42 -4.73 13.92
CA LEU A 117 16.71 -5.47 14.96
C LEU A 117 17.61 -6.45 15.69
N LEU A 118 18.52 -7.11 14.98
CA LEU A 118 19.34 -8.19 15.52
C LEU A 118 20.71 -7.75 16.07
N HIS A 119 21.18 -6.54 15.77
CA HIS A 119 22.44 -6.06 16.36
C HIS A 119 22.29 -5.86 17.86
N THR A 120 23.38 -6.05 18.59
CA THR A 120 23.40 -5.86 20.05
C THR A 120 24.12 -4.56 20.37
N GLN A 121 23.48 -3.73 21.19
CA GLN A 121 24.09 -2.51 21.71
C GLN A 121 25.35 -2.84 22.54
N PRO A 122 26.40 -1.99 22.49
CA PRO A 122 27.52 -2.08 23.42
C PRO A 122 27.04 -2.02 24.87
N HIS A 123 27.71 -2.74 25.77
CA HIS A 123 27.39 -2.69 27.20
C HIS A 123 27.53 -1.25 27.73
N GLY A 124 26.44 -0.69 28.26
CA GLY A 124 26.41 0.66 28.86
C GLY A 124 25.58 1.71 28.11
N ALA A 125 24.94 1.36 26.98
CA ALA A 125 24.01 2.29 26.32
C ALA A 125 22.71 2.46 27.13
N GLU A 126 22.45 3.66 27.62
CA GLU A 126 21.23 4.03 28.37
C GLU A 126 20.04 4.39 27.46
N GLU A 127 20.26 4.54 26.15
CA GLU A 127 19.23 4.97 25.21
C GLU A 127 18.58 3.80 24.46
N LEU A 128 17.25 3.85 24.31
CA LEU A 128 16.50 2.90 23.50
C LEU A 128 16.70 3.25 22.03
N GLU A 129 17.01 2.25 21.20
CA GLU A 129 17.25 2.52 19.79
C GLU A 129 15.95 2.75 19.03
N VAL A 130 15.96 3.74 18.15
CA VAL A 130 14.82 4.15 17.35
C VAL A 130 15.22 4.15 15.89
N LEU A 131 14.57 3.30 15.09
CA LEU A 131 14.71 3.27 13.63
C LEU A 131 13.51 3.97 12.96
N PRO A 132 13.72 5.12 12.29
CA PRO A 132 12.71 5.72 11.44
C PRO A 132 12.65 4.98 10.10
N VAL A 133 11.44 4.64 9.66
CA VAL A 133 11.13 4.16 8.31
C VAL A 133 10.23 5.18 7.63
N VAL A 134 10.76 5.89 6.66
CA VAL A 134 10.10 7.00 5.97
C VAL A 134 9.86 6.68 4.52
N GLY A 135 8.83 7.28 3.93
CA GLY A 135 8.54 7.13 2.51
C GLY A 135 7.11 7.48 2.18
N PRO A 136 6.73 7.54 0.88
CA PRO A 136 5.40 7.93 0.44
C PRO A 136 4.26 7.09 1.03
N GLY A 137 3.02 7.55 0.84
CA GLY A 137 1.83 6.78 1.19
C GLY A 137 1.81 5.45 0.44
N ARG A 138 1.32 4.39 1.10
CA ARG A 138 1.07 3.07 0.47
C ARG A 138 2.27 2.39 -0.21
N VAL A 139 3.48 2.90 0.02
CA VAL A 139 4.75 2.35 -0.49
C VAL A 139 5.14 0.99 0.13
N GLY A 140 4.42 0.58 1.18
CA GLY A 140 4.60 -0.72 1.85
C GLY A 140 5.41 -0.69 3.15
N LYS A 141 5.52 0.45 3.86
CA LYS A 141 6.28 0.55 5.12
C LYS A 141 5.82 -0.45 6.19
N THR A 142 4.52 -0.46 6.49
CA THR A 142 3.90 -1.42 7.42
C THR A 142 4.12 -2.86 6.97
N THR A 143 4.02 -3.12 5.67
CA THR A 143 4.27 -4.44 5.08
C THR A 143 5.71 -4.88 5.29
N LEU A 144 6.68 -3.99 5.06
CA LEU A 144 8.10 -4.23 5.29
C LEU A 144 8.37 -4.58 6.76
N VAL A 145 7.89 -3.75 7.68
CA VAL A 145 8.12 -3.95 9.12
C VAL A 145 7.44 -5.23 9.60
N THR A 146 6.19 -5.47 9.19
CA THR A 146 5.47 -6.72 9.51
C THR A 146 6.20 -7.94 8.96
N HIS A 147 6.72 -7.86 7.74
CA HIS A 147 7.46 -8.93 7.11
C HIS A 147 8.74 -9.28 7.90
N VAL A 148 9.53 -8.28 8.29
CA VAL A 148 10.73 -8.51 9.12
C VAL A 148 10.37 -9.00 10.53
N CYS A 149 9.26 -8.53 11.12
CA CYS A 149 8.78 -9.03 12.42
C CYS A 149 8.37 -10.51 12.37
N ASN A 150 7.99 -11.03 11.21
CA ASN A 150 7.69 -12.45 11.01
C ASN A 150 8.94 -13.33 10.93
N ASP A 151 10.14 -12.76 10.74
CA ASP A 151 11.40 -13.50 10.71
C ASP A 151 11.61 -14.22 12.06
N GLU A 152 11.87 -15.52 12.02
CA GLU A 152 12.02 -16.35 13.22
C GLU A 152 13.14 -15.86 14.14
N ARG A 153 14.21 -15.26 13.58
CA ARG A 153 15.30 -14.69 14.39
C ARG A 153 14.83 -13.47 15.16
N VAL A 154 13.98 -12.63 14.56
CA VAL A 154 13.39 -11.46 15.21
C VAL A 154 12.40 -11.91 16.29
N ARG A 155 11.53 -12.88 15.98
CA ARG A 155 10.61 -13.48 16.96
C ARG A 155 11.32 -14.19 18.11
N GLY A 156 12.49 -14.76 17.84
CA GLY A 156 13.38 -15.34 18.82
C GLY A 156 14.23 -14.31 19.57
N HIS A 157 14.28 -13.04 19.12
CA HIS A 157 15.05 -11.97 19.75
C HIS A 157 14.21 -11.13 20.73
N PHE A 158 12.94 -10.89 20.41
CA PHE A 158 11.99 -10.12 21.21
C PHE A 158 10.90 -11.01 21.83
N SER A 159 10.59 -10.79 23.10
CA SER A 159 9.52 -11.51 23.81
C SER A 159 8.13 -11.04 23.37
N GLU A 160 8.00 -9.74 23.13
CA GLU A 160 6.76 -9.09 22.71
C GLU A 160 7.03 -8.12 21.56
N ILE A 161 6.13 -8.14 20.57
CA ILE A 161 6.12 -7.20 19.45
C ILE A 161 4.77 -6.51 19.41
N MET A 162 4.78 -5.18 19.41
CA MET A 162 3.61 -4.35 19.62
C MET A 162 3.44 -3.31 18.54
N PHE A 163 2.21 -3.10 18.09
CA PHE A 163 1.87 -2.08 17.11
C PHE A 163 1.01 -1.00 17.76
N LEU A 164 1.48 0.25 17.64
CA LEU A 164 0.83 1.46 18.12
C LEU A 164 0.56 2.38 16.95
N SER A 165 -0.53 3.12 17.03
CA SER A 165 -0.82 4.27 16.17
C SER A 165 -0.40 5.57 16.85
N ASP A 166 -0.33 6.67 16.08
CA ASP A 166 -0.10 8.01 16.62
C ASP A 166 -1.17 8.46 17.63
N HIS A 167 -2.41 7.97 17.49
CA HIS A 167 -3.48 8.20 18.46
C HIS A 167 -3.18 7.57 19.83
N ASP A 168 -2.50 6.42 19.86
CA ASP A 168 -2.16 5.71 21.10
C ASP A 168 -1.09 6.45 21.92
N LEU A 169 -0.34 7.38 21.30
CA LEU A 169 0.66 8.21 21.96
C LEU A 169 0.07 9.36 22.78
N LYS A 170 -1.18 9.74 22.51
CA LYS A 170 -1.85 10.89 23.13
C LYS A 170 -2.41 10.59 24.51
N ASP A 171 -2.54 9.32 24.85
CA ASP A 171 -3.23 8.90 26.06
C ASP A 171 -2.32 9.04 27.29
N GLU A 172 -2.73 9.89 28.24
CA GLU A 172 -1.99 10.13 29.48
C GLU A 172 -1.95 8.88 30.39
N ASN A 173 -2.85 7.92 30.19
CA ASN A 173 -2.90 6.66 30.93
C ASN A 173 -2.04 5.55 30.30
N LEU A 174 -0.93 5.90 29.65
CA LEU A 174 0.09 5.00 29.12
C LEU A 174 0.90 4.28 30.24
N SER A 175 0.29 4.08 31.42
CA SER A 175 0.89 3.44 32.59
C SER A 175 1.23 1.97 32.33
N TYR A 176 0.58 1.33 31.36
CA TYR A 176 0.96 0.01 30.89
C TYR A 176 0.81 -0.11 29.37
N ILE A 177 1.95 -0.18 28.69
CA ILE A 177 2.12 -0.69 27.32
C ILE A 177 1.35 -2.04 27.13
N GLY A 178 0.93 -2.72 28.19
CA GLY A 178 0.21 -3.99 28.16
C GLY A 178 -1.31 -3.96 27.88
N GLU A 179 -2.06 -2.91 28.20
CA GLU A 179 -3.55 -3.00 28.24
C GLU A 179 -4.29 -2.55 26.98
N ARG A 180 -3.72 -1.60 26.21
CA ARG A 180 -4.40 -1.03 25.03
C ARG A 180 -3.71 -1.28 23.70
N CYS A 181 -2.59 -1.96 23.73
CA CYS A 181 -1.75 -2.11 22.57
C CYS A 181 -2.04 -3.44 21.87
N VAL A 182 -2.08 -3.42 20.54
CA VAL A 182 -2.27 -4.65 19.77
C VAL A 182 -0.97 -5.45 19.82
N LYS A 183 -0.94 -6.47 20.67
CA LYS A 183 0.12 -7.47 20.69
C LYS A 183 -0.07 -8.39 19.49
N LYS A 184 0.81 -8.27 18.49
CA LYS A 184 0.72 -9.08 17.27
C LYS A 184 1.48 -10.38 17.40
N TYR A 185 2.59 -10.38 18.14
CA TYR A 185 3.41 -11.56 18.38
C TYR A 185 3.75 -11.66 19.86
N GLN A 186 3.42 -12.80 20.46
CA GLN A 186 3.84 -13.17 21.80
C GLN A 186 4.57 -14.50 21.70
N THR A 187 5.86 -14.50 22.05
CA THR A 187 6.67 -15.72 22.01
C THR A 187 6.57 -16.38 23.38
N SER A 188 5.88 -17.54 23.47
CA SER A 188 5.73 -18.32 24.71
C SER A 188 7.03 -19.00 25.17
N MET A 189 8.02 -19.11 24.27
CA MET A 189 9.38 -19.46 24.64
C MET A 189 9.96 -18.30 25.44
N LEU A 190 10.11 -18.51 26.75
CA LEU A 190 10.76 -17.63 27.73
C LEU A 190 12.09 -17.08 27.19
N ASN A 191 12.03 -16.00 26.42
CA ASN A 191 13.22 -15.23 26.12
C ASN A 191 13.63 -14.58 27.43
N LYS A 192 14.68 -15.12 28.07
CA LYS A 192 15.09 -14.79 29.45
C LYS A 192 15.40 -13.29 29.64
N HIS A 193 15.58 -12.56 28.53
CA HIS A 193 15.92 -11.14 28.52
C HIS A 193 14.71 -10.19 28.53
N GLY A 194 13.49 -10.67 28.21
CA GLY A 194 12.27 -9.83 28.24
C GLY A 194 12.32 -8.57 27.36
N ARG A 195 13.00 -8.64 26.21
CA ARG A 195 13.14 -7.52 25.26
C ARG A 195 11.81 -7.28 24.53
N MET A 196 11.48 -6.01 24.31
CA MET A 196 10.27 -5.60 23.59
C MET A 196 10.63 -4.89 22.28
N LEU A 197 9.83 -5.10 21.24
CA LEU A 197 9.87 -4.30 20.02
C LEU A 197 8.54 -3.53 19.90
N VAL A 198 8.62 -2.22 19.83
CA VAL A 198 7.44 -1.36 19.67
C VAL A 198 7.49 -0.68 18.31
N ILE A 199 6.46 -0.90 17.51
CA ILE A 199 6.25 -0.30 16.20
C ILE A 199 5.22 0.81 16.35
N VAL A 200 5.59 2.03 15.99
CA VAL A 200 4.69 3.19 16.00
C VAL A 200 4.39 3.60 14.56
N GLU A 201 3.12 3.53 14.17
CA GLU A 201 2.63 3.90 12.85
C GLU A 201 2.00 5.29 12.89
N VAL A 202 2.60 6.22 12.16
CA VAL A 202 2.16 7.62 12.10
C VAL A 202 1.64 7.91 10.71
N ALA A 203 0.38 8.36 10.61
CA ALA A 203 -0.23 8.67 9.32
C ALA A 203 0.43 9.88 8.64
N GLY A 204 1.02 10.81 9.40
CA GLY A 204 1.68 12.00 8.87
C GLY A 204 2.76 12.52 9.82
N ASP A 205 2.63 13.78 10.23
CA ASP A 205 3.52 14.34 11.25
C ASP A 205 3.19 13.79 12.64
N ILE A 206 4.24 13.48 13.40
CA ILE A 206 4.13 13.14 14.82
C ILE A 206 4.33 14.40 15.66
N ASN A 207 3.55 14.52 16.74
CA ASN A 207 3.81 15.53 17.75
C ASN A 207 5.09 15.16 18.53
N ILE A 208 6.12 15.99 18.42
CA ILE A 208 7.44 15.74 19.01
C ILE A 208 7.35 15.66 20.54
N ASP A 209 6.48 16.44 21.17
CA ASP A 209 6.36 16.46 22.63
C ASP A 209 5.60 15.23 23.16
N GLU A 210 4.62 14.73 22.40
CA GLU A 210 3.96 13.44 22.69
C GLU A 210 4.96 12.29 22.55
N TRP A 211 5.73 12.26 21.45
CA TRP A 211 6.79 11.28 21.25
C TRP A 211 7.82 11.30 22.38
N LYS A 212 8.34 12.48 22.76
CA LYS A 212 9.35 12.61 23.83
C LYS A 212 8.82 12.11 25.17
N ARG A 213 7.57 12.43 25.52
CA ARG A 213 6.92 11.93 26.73
C ARG A 213 6.79 10.41 26.71
N PHE A 214 6.30 9.85 25.60
CA PHE A 214 6.17 8.40 25.42
C PHE A 214 7.54 7.68 25.47
N TYR A 215 8.54 8.19 24.77
CA TYR A 215 9.90 7.65 24.76
C TYR A 215 10.54 7.69 26.15
N ALA A 216 10.38 8.80 26.88
CA ALA A 216 10.87 8.94 28.25
C ALA A 216 10.18 7.95 29.21
N ALA A 217 8.86 7.80 29.14
CA ALA A 217 8.12 6.83 29.93
C ALA A 217 8.56 5.39 29.61
N SER A 218 8.82 5.11 28.34
CA SER A 218 9.23 3.79 27.86
C SER A 218 10.60 3.35 28.39
N LYS A 219 11.53 4.28 28.64
CA LYS A 219 12.84 3.97 29.25
C LYS A 219 12.71 3.32 30.64
N TRP A 220 11.63 3.58 31.37
CA TRP A 220 11.42 3.01 32.71
C TRP A 220 10.83 1.60 32.69
N CYS A 221 10.07 1.24 31.64
CA CYS A 221 9.36 -0.04 31.57
C CYS A 221 10.01 -1.06 30.62
N MET A 222 10.79 -0.60 29.63
CA MET A 222 11.43 -1.45 28.65
C MET A 222 12.83 -1.87 29.11
N ARG A 223 13.14 -3.17 28.95
CA ARG A 223 14.46 -3.72 29.29
C ARG A 223 15.51 -3.34 28.25
N ASN A 224 16.78 -3.36 28.66
CA ASN A 224 17.93 -3.16 27.76
C ASN A 224 17.86 -4.09 26.54
N GLY A 225 18.15 -3.54 25.37
CA GLY A 225 18.03 -4.23 24.08
C GLY A 225 16.63 -4.21 23.48
N SER A 226 15.65 -3.58 24.13
CA SER A 226 14.37 -3.26 23.50
C SER A 226 14.53 -2.13 22.49
N LYS A 227 13.72 -2.13 21.43
CA LYS A 227 13.88 -1.21 20.28
C LYS A 227 12.54 -0.64 19.83
N PHE A 228 12.62 0.49 19.15
CA PHE A 228 11.51 1.14 18.46
C PHE A 228 11.72 1.14 16.95
N ILE A 229 10.61 0.96 16.23
CA ILE A 229 10.50 1.34 14.82
C ILE A 229 9.39 2.39 14.72
N ILE A 230 9.66 3.52 14.08
CA ILE A 230 8.62 4.52 13.77
C ILE A 230 8.44 4.55 12.27
N THR A 231 7.21 4.37 11.79
CA THR A 231 6.89 4.48 10.35
C THR A 231 6.09 5.75 10.09
N SER A 232 6.41 6.49 9.03
CA SER A 232 5.65 7.69 8.66
C SER A 232 5.77 8.04 7.17
N ARG A 233 4.80 8.84 6.68
CA ARG A 233 4.90 9.55 5.39
C ARG A 233 5.77 10.80 5.46
N SER A 234 6.00 11.35 6.64
CA SER A 234 6.75 12.58 6.85
C SER A 234 8.21 12.31 7.20
N ASP A 235 9.11 12.95 6.47
CA ASP A 235 10.55 12.90 6.76
C ASP A 235 10.92 13.58 8.09
N LYS A 236 9.99 14.29 8.75
CA LYS A 236 10.26 14.89 10.06
C LYS A 236 10.62 13.86 11.13
N ILE A 237 10.10 12.63 11.02
CA ILE A 237 10.41 11.56 11.99
C ILE A 237 11.87 11.10 11.95
N THR A 238 12.62 11.44 10.89
CA THR A 238 14.05 11.10 10.79
C THR A 238 14.86 11.66 11.94
N LYS A 239 14.47 12.84 12.46
CA LYS A 239 15.10 13.51 13.61
C LYS A 239 14.83 12.82 14.95
N LEU A 240 13.89 11.89 14.99
CA LEU A 240 13.55 11.10 16.19
C LEU A 240 14.34 9.79 16.26
N GLY A 241 15.04 9.44 15.18
CA GLY A 241 15.85 8.23 15.11
C GLY A 241 17.17 8.37 15.86
N THR A 242 17.59 7.29 16.51
CA THR A 242 18.95 7.16 17.05
C THR A 242 19.90 6.58 16.00
N VAL A 243 19.35 6.02 14.93
CA VAL A 243 20.08 5.50 13.77
C VAL A 243 19.58 6.14 12.48
N ARG A 244 20.34 5.95 11.40
CA ARG A 244 19.95 6.45 10.07
C ARG A 244 18.61 5.84 9.64
N ALA A 245 17.71 6.70 9.16
CA ALA A 245 16.41 6.29 8.67
C ALA A 245 16.50 5.38 7.43
N VAL A 246 15.57 4.43 7.32
CA VAL A 246 15.32 3.66 6.11
C VAL A 246 14.31 4.42 5.27
N THR A 247 14.72 4.86 4.08
CA THR A 247 13.86 5.59 3.14
C THR A 247 13.34 4.65 2.07
N MET A 248 12.03 4.45 2.03
CA MET A 248 11.33 3.69 1.00
C MET A 248 10.83 4.63 -0.09
N LYS A 249 11.17 4.32 -1.33
CA LYS A 249 10.61 4.96 -2.53
C LYS A 249 9.60 4.04 -3.20
N TYR A 250 8.78 4.56 -4.11
CA TYR A 250 8.01 3.68 -4.98
C TYR A 250 8.93 2.73 -5.75
N LEU A 251 8.39 1.57 -6.11
CA LEU A 251 9.09 0.67 -7.04
C LEU A 251 9.24 1.39 -8.38
N SER A 252 10.32 1.11 -9.11
CA SER A 252 10.43 1.57 -10.50
C SER A 252 9.27 1.00 -11.34
N ASP A 253 8.96 1.62 -12.47
CA ASP A 253 7.89 1.16 -13.36
C ASP A 253 8.13 -0.29 -13.81
N GLU A 254 9.39 -0.65 -14.05
CA GLU A 254 9.83 -1.98 -14.44
C GLU A 254 9.58 -2.99 -13.34
N ALA A 255 10.01 -2.68 -12.12
CA ALA A 255 9.84 -3.55 -10.96
C ALA A 255 8.36 -3.68 -10.59
N TYR A 256 7.60 -2.59 -10.66
CA TYR A 256 6.17 -2.57 -10.41
C TYR A 256 5.39 -3.37 -11.47
N TRP A 257 5.73 -3.20 -12.75
CA TRP A 257 5.16 -4.00 -13.83
C TRP A 257 5.47 -5.48 -13.64
N TYR A 258 6.72 -5.83 -13.31
CA TYR A 258 7.09 -7.21 -13.05
C TYR A 258 6.29 -7.80 -11.88
N PHE A 259 6.15 -7.05 -10.78
CA PHE A 259 5.31 -7.43 -9.63
C PHE A 259 3.86 -7.69 -10.07
N PHE A 260 3.25 -6.72 -10.77
CA PHE A 260 1.86 -6.79 -11.21
C PHE A 260 1.64 -7.95 -12.18
N LYS A 261 2.48 -8.08 -13.21
CA LYS A 261 2.42 -9.14 -14.21
C LYS A 261 2.59 -10.51 -13.55
N THR A 262 3.58 -10.69 -12.69
CA THR A 262 3.87 -11.98 -12.07
C THR A 262 2.71 -12.43 -11.18
N LEU A 263 2.13 -11.52 -10.40
CA LEU A 263 0.99 -11.86 -9.54
C LEU A 263 -0.32 -12.06 -10.32
N THR A 264 -0.59 -11.24 -11.33
CA THR A 264 -1.83 -11.34 -12.10
C THR A 264 -1.88 -12.61 -12.95
N PHE A 265 -0.76 -12.97 -13.60
CA PHE A 265 -0.71 -14.11 -14.50
C PHE A 265 -0.26 -15.41 -13.82
N GLY A 266 0.42 -15.32 -12.68
CA GLY A 266 0.93 -16.49 -11.94
C GLY A 266 1.85 -17.32 -12.81
N SER A 267 1.46 -18.58 -13.05
CA SER A 267 2.18 -19.51 -13.92
C SER A 267 1.70 -19.52 -15.37
N THR A 268 0.65 -18.78 -15.79
CA THR A 268 0.38 -18.73 -17.24
C THR A 268 1.42 -17.88 -17.88
N ASP A 269 1.90 -18.38 -18.99
CA ASP A 269 2.63 -17.58 -19.93
C ASP A 269 1.72 -16.45 -20.44
N PRO A 270 2.03 -15.18 -20.12
CA PRO A 270 1.29 -14.04 -20.66
C PRO A 270 1.41 -13.98 -22.19
N MET A 271 2.38 -14.68 -22.79
CA MET A 271 2.52 -14.79 -24.24
C MET A 271 1.35 -15.52 -24.91
N MET A 272 0.60 -16.38 -24.17
CA MET A 272 -0.61 -17.02 -24.68
C MET A 272 -1.83 -16.07 -24.73
N HIS A 273 -1.74 -14.91 -24.07
CA HIS A 273 -2.84 -13.96 -23.93
C HIS A 273 -2.38 -12.50 -24.12
N GLN A 274 -1.75 -12.21 -25.27
CA GLN A 274 -1.15 -10.90 -25.57
C GLN A 274 -2.07 -9.69 -25.34
N ARG A 275 -3.36 -9.81 -25.68
CA ARG A 275 -4.35 -8.73 -25.46
C ARG A 275 -4.63 -8.48 -23.97
N MET A 276 -4.65 -9.54 -23.15
CA MET A 276 -4.79 -9.40 -21.70
C MET A 276 -3.51 -8.81 -21.10
N ALA A 277 -2.34 -9.20 -21.58
CA ALA A 277 -1.07 -8.65 -21.12
C ALA A 277 -0.97 -7.13 -21.39
N TYR A 278 -1.48 -6.66 -22.54
CA TYR A 278 -1.67 -5.23 -22.81
C TYR A 278 -2.61 -4.57 -21.79
N LEU A 279 -3.79 -5.15 -21.55
CA LEU A 279 -4.74 -4.60 -20.57
C LEU A 279 -4.16 -4.56 -19.15
N ALA A 280 -3.44 -5.60 -18.72
CA ALA A 280 -2.74 -5.59 -17.44
C ALA A 280 -1.72 -4.45 -17.34
N MET A 281 -0.97 -4.19 -18.42
CA MET A 281 0.01 -3.11 -18.44
C MET A 281 -0.67 -1.74 -18.33
N GLU A 282 -1.78 -1.53 -19.05
CA GLU A 282 -2.59 -0.32 -18.93
C GLU A 282 -3.14 -0.14 -17.50
N ILE A 283 -3.69 -1.21 -16.92
CA ILE A 283 -4.19 -1.20 -15.54
C ILE A 283 -3.06 -0.88 -14.55
N ALA A 284 -1.89 -1.51 -14.71
CA ALA A 284 -0.74 -1.26 -13.83
C ALA A 284 -0.28 0.21 -13.91
N ARG A 285 -0.19 0.78 -15.11
CA ARG A 285 0.19 2.20 -15.30
C ARG A 285 -0.80 3.15 -14.62
N MET A 286 -2.10 2.84 -14.67
CA MET A 286 -3.13 3.63 -13.99
C MET A 286 -3.04 3.59 -12.46
N MET A 287 -2.40 2.58 -11.88
CA MET A 287 -2.30 2.43 -10.44
C MET A 287 -1.12 3.22 -9.83
N ASN A 288 -0.36 3.97 -10.63
CA ASN A 288 0.72 4.87 -10.22
C ASN A 288 1.64 4.28 -9.12
N GLN A 289 2.14 3.06 -9.34
CA GLN A 289 3.04 2.33 -8.43
C GLN A 289 2.47 2.08 -7.01
N CYS A 290 1.17 2.26 -6.81
CA CYS A 290 0.46 1.99 -5.56
C CYS A 290 0.32 0.47 -5.34
N LEU A 291 1.08 -0.08 -4.40
CA LEU A 291 1.08 -1.52 -4.10
C LEU A 291 -0.26 -2.01 -3.56
N LEU A 292 -0.94 -1.19 -2.75
CA LEU A 292 -2.25 -1.56 -2.20
C LEU A 292 -3.32 -1.63 -3.30
N GLY A 293 -3.34 -0.63 -4.20
CA GLY A 293 -4.25 -0.61 -5.36
C GLY A 293 -3.99 -1.76 -6.33
N ALA A 294 -2.70 -2.04 -6.58
CA ALA A 294 -2.25 -3.19 -7.35
C ALA A 294 -2.83 -4.48 -6.79
N THR A 295 -2.63 -4.73 -5.50
CA THR A 295 -3.04 -5.98 -4.83
C THR A 295 -4.55 -6.18 -4.92
N GLY A 296 -5.34 -5.14 -4.65
CA GLY A 296 -6.80 -5.21 -4.80
C GLY A 296 -7.22 -5.56 -6.22
N THR A 297 -6.59 -4.96 -7.22
CA THR A 297 -6.91 -5.21 -8.63
C THR A 297 -6.43 -6.57 -9.12
N ILE A 298 -5.27 -7.03 -8.66
CA ILE A 298 -4.76 -8.37 -8.90
C ILE A 298 -5.77 -9.41 -8.37
N CYS A 299 -6.28 -9.24 -7.15
CA CYS A 299 -7.28 -10.17 -6.59
C CYS A 299 -8.54 -10.27 -7.45
N VAL A 300 -8.94 -9.17 -8.08
CA VAL A 300 -10.09 -9.10 -9.00
C VAL A 300 -9.79 -9.83 -10.32
N LEU A 301 -8.56 -9.70 -10.84
CA LEU A 301 -8.18 -10.22 -12.17
C LEU A 301 -7.67 -11.68 -12.17
N MET A 302 -6.95 -12.10 -11.13
CA MET A 302 -6.13 -13.32 -11.12
C MET A 302 -6.94 -14.62 -11.35
N ASN A 303 -8.24 -14.62 -11.07
CA ASN A 303 -9.10 -15.80 -11.19
C ASN A 303 -10.01 -15.78 -12.43
N ASN A 304 -9.89 -14.78 -13.31
CA ASN A 304 -10.76 -14.62 -14.46
C ASN A 304 -9.96 -14.20 -15.70
N PHE A 305 -9.80 -15.08 -16.68
CA PHE A 305 -9.09 -14.79 -17.93
C PHE A 305 -10.06 -14.59 -19.12
N ASP A 306 -11.22 -13.95 -18.91
CA ASP A 306 -12.07 -13.45 -19.99
C ASP A 306 -11.66 -12.01 -20.37
N ILE A 307 -11.37 -11.79 -21.65
CA ILE A 307 -10.91 -10.48 -22.13
C ILE A 307 -11.95 -9.37 -21.95
N ARG A 308 -13.25 -9.68 -22.07
CA ARG A 308 -14.34 -8.71 -21.88
C ARG A 308 -14.42 -8.33 -20.41
N TYR A 309 -14.17 -9.28 -19.51
CA TYR A 309 -14.07 -9.00 -18.07
C TYR A 309 -12.98 -7.97 -17.77
N TRP A 310 -11.77 -8.18 -18.30
CA TRP A 310 -10.64 -7.26 -18.12
C TRP A 310 -10.92 -5.87 -18.70
N CYS A 311 -11.55 -5.80 -19.89
CA CYS A 311 -11.97 -4.54 -20.48
C CYS A 311 -12.96 -3.76 -19.58
N LYS A 312 -13.91 -4.44 -18.93
CA LYS A 312 -14.84 -3.79 -18.00
C LYS A 312 -14.13 -3.29 -16.76
N VAL A 313 -13.23 -4.08 -16.17
CA VAL A 313 -12.42 -3.65 -15.00
C VAL A 313 -11.61 -2.40 -15.36
N LEU A 314 -10.91 -2.39 -16.50
CA LEU A 314 -10.17 -1.22 -16.97
C LEU A 314 -11.09 0.00 -17.17
N THR A 315 -12.28 -0.20 -17.74
CA THR A 315 -13.26 0.88 -17.96
C THR A 315 -13.75 1.48 -16.65
N PHE A 316 -14.07 0.62 -15.67
CA PHE A 316 -14.48 1.04 -14.32
C PHE A 316 -13.37 1.85 -13.62
N LEU A 317 -12.13 1.35 -13.64
CA LEU A 317 -10.99 2.06 -13.08
C LEU A 317 -10.78 3.43 -13.73
N ARG A 318 -10.96 3.54 -15.07
CA ARG A 318 -10.87 4.83 -15.79
C ARG A 318 -11.97 5.78 -15.36
N GLY A 319 -13.19 5.28 -15.14
CA GLY A 319 -14.30 6.05 -14.60
C GLY A 319 -13.99 6.61 -13.21
N LEU A 320 -13.48 5.76 -12.32
CA LEU A 320 -13.10 6.15 -10.96
C LEU A 320 -12.03 7.25 -10.94
N VAL A 321 -10.94 7.08 -11.70
CA VAL A 321 -9.87 8.08 -11.77
C VAL A 321 -10.40 9.42 -12.28
N LYS A 322 -11.17 9.43 -13.38
CA LYS A 322 -11.76 10.65 -13.93
C LYS A 322 -12.71 11.35 -12.97
N TRP A 323 -13.52 10.58 -12.26
CA TRP A 323 -14.43 11.14 -11.27
C TRP A 323 -13.66 11.81 -10.12
N TYR A 324 -12.61 11.15 -9.63
CA TYR A 324 -11.78 11.66 -8.54
C TYR A 324 -11.06 12.94 -8.95
N ASP A 325 -10.46 12.95 -10.15
CA ASP A 325 -9.83 14.12 -10.73
C ASP A 325 -10.83 15.27 -10.91
N SER A 326 -12.03 14.99 -11.41
CA SER A 326 -13.08 16.01 -11.56
C SER A 326 -13.56 16.58 -10.22
N LYS A 327 -13.52 15.82 -9.12
CA LYS A 327 -14.04 16.24 -7.81
C LYS A 327 -12.98 16.87 -6.91
N PHE A 328 -11.76 16.36 -6.97
CA PHE A 328 -10.68 16.74 -6.07
C PHE A 328 -9.51 17.42 -6.79
N GLY A 329 -9.48 17.42 -8.13
CA GLY A 329 -8.43 18.01 -8.95
C GLY A 329 -7.12 17.22 -8.96
N GLU A 330 -7.17 15.95 -8.55
CA GLU A 330 -6.01 15.09 -8.37
C GLU A 330 -6.37 13.59 -8.54
N ASP A 331 -5.39 12.80 -8.97
CA ASP A 331 -5.53 11.34 -9.09
C ASP A 331 -5.80 10.71 -7.70
N PRO A 332 -6.67 9.69 -7.59
CA PRO A 332 -6.93 9.04 -6.30
C PRO A 332 -5.66 8.57 -5.60
N CYS A 333 -4.68 8.01 -6.33
CA CYS A 333 -3.42 7.54 -5.78
C CYS A 333 -2.56 8.70 -5.24
N ASP A 334 -2.64 9.87 -5.84
CA ASP A 334 -1.91 11.08 -5.43
C ASP A 334 -2.56 11.76 -4.23
N ALA A 335 -3.90 11.82 -4.18
CA ALA A 335 -4.67 12.31 -3.03
C ALA A 335 -4.28 11.59 -1.73
N LEU A 336 -4.00 10.29 -1.84
CA LEU A 336 -3.61 9.42 -0.74
C LEU A 336 -2.17 9.64 -0.25
N ASN A 337 -1.35 10.38 -1.00
CA ASN A 337 0.00 10.77 -0.60
C ASN A 337 0.06 12.08 0.15
N GLN A 338 -1.02 12.87 0.11
CA GLN A 338 -1.08 14.10 0.87
C GLN A 338 -1.18 13.81 2.37
N ASN A 339 -0.52 14.64 3.18
CA ASN A 339 -0.47 14.57 4.65
C ASN A 339 -1.86 14.82 5.32
N ARG A 340 -2.95 14.53 4.63
CA ARG A 340 -4.32 14.49 5.14
C ARG A 340 -4.57 13.13 5.79
N SER A 341 -5.34 13.14 6.87
CA SER A 341 -5.84 11.95 7.56
C SER A 341 -6.80 11.20 6.64
N ALA A 342 -6.27 10.32 5.79
CA ALA A 342 -7.08 9.39 5.04
C ALA A 342 -7.57 8.30 6.01
N HIS A 343 -8.70 8.56 6.67
CA HIS A 343 -9.50 7.51 7.29
C HIS A 343 -9.98 6.57 6.19
N LEU A 344 -9.22 5.54 5.82
CA LEU A 344 -9.75 4.45 5.00
C LEU A 344 -8.86 3.20 5.09
N TRP A 345 -9.48 2.15 5.64
CA TRP A 345 -9.09 0.71 5.67
C TRP A 345 -8.12 0.24 6.75
N ARG A 346 -8.62 0.08 8.00
CA ARG A 346 -8.33 -1.12 8.79
C ARG A 346 -9.17 -2.26 8.20
N MET A 347 -8.57 -3.13 7.40
CA MET A 347 -9.09 -4.50 7.29
C MET A 347 -8.55 -5.25 8.50
N GLU A 348 -9.39 -5.39 9.52
CA GLU A 348 -9.21 -6.39 10.56
C GLU A 348 -9.22 -7.76 9.89
N SER A 349 -8.09 -8.47 10.03
CA SER A 349 -7.93 -9.84 9.59
C SER A 349 -8.53 -10.74 10.66
N HIS A 350 -9.78 -11.13 10.45
CA HIS A 350 -10.28 -12.42 10.92
C HIS A 350 -10.35 -13.36 9.72
N PHE A 351 -9.29 -14.14 9.54
CA PHE A 351 -9.32 -15.47 8.94
C PHE A 351 -8.32 -16.36 9.68
#